data_AF-A0A959HDJ0-F1
#
_entry.id   AF-A0A959HDJ0-F1
#
_cell.length_a   1.000
_cell.length_b   1.000
_cell.length_c   1.000
_cell.angle_alpha   90.00
_cell.angle_beta   90.00
_cell.angle_gamma   90.00
#
_symmetry.space_group_name_H-M   'P 1'
#
loop_
_entity.id
_entity.type
_entity.pdbx_description
1 polymer ?
#
loop_
_entity_poly.entity_id
_entity_poly.type
_entity_poly.pdbx_seq_one_letter_code
_entity_poly.pdbx_strand_id
1 'polypeptide(L)'
;DEMLSMELEKKLKALARNSQVNFIELDASQGVPACITATPALLFQSPQGRTLFGGKVTEWAAVENFIRAARSRAVPPAAATIGPILVRRQGRQAIGFQLKWTDWQGKMLPSDWQAAFLPALENSLSASTEEAASFFPTDRRFFLDVHPYAQGDSIFLSLALFSQFDCIQPVFDNFGKPLTGVLAEKDALLIQAAEIFAQAVQERLADTPAGDALFPLPDNTPNADFEALELRIPSREETETQPMQAVPSACLSGHWRRPKALREGQPLLQFNFPSPLERYAGEVRQLNGNLDYDKGQLSGEFVATLNSLTMGMAELDAKVLKQYLKVRRYATAVFSFQEQAVDLQWGQNNTARISGNFHFLGEEIPLLVDAKLQPLSADGRIVVRVRFELDIARPFGLSGPDGPAAARERLQFSLQFQMEA
;
A
#
# COMPACT_ATOMS: atom_id res chain seq x y z
N ASP A 1 -0.42 -24.01 -14.68
CA ASP A 1 0.72 -23.20 -14.24
C ASP A 1 1.54 -22.62 -15.38
N GLU A 2 2.12 -23.42 -16.29
CA GLU A 2 3.00 -22.92 -17.37
C GLU A 2 2.36 -21.85 -18.29
N MET A 3 1.10 -22.06 -18.70
CA MET A 3 0.38 -21.12 -19.57
C MET A 3 0.07 -19.77 -18.89
N LEU A 4 -0.20 -19.78 -17.59
CA LEU A 4 -0.42 -18.58 -16.79
C LEU A 4 0.90 -17.85 -16.51
N SER A 5 1.99 -18.60 -16.32
CA SER A 5 3.35 -18.04 -16.22
C SER A 5 3.74 -17.28 -17.48
N MET A 6 3.49 -17.85 -18.66
CA MET A 6 3.77 -17.17 -19.94
C MET A 6 2.92 -15.91 -20.14
N GLU A 7 1.63 -15.94 -19.75
CA GLU A 7 0.77 -14.76 -19.87
C GLU A 7 1.20 -13.64 -18.92
N LEU A 8 1.53 -13.98 -17.68
CA LEU A 8 2.05 -13.06 -16.66
C LEU A 8 3.35 -12.43 -17.15
N GLU A 9 4.30 -13.23 -17.61
CA GLU A 9 5.59 -12.78 -18.15
C GLU A 9 5.39 -11.83 -19.34
N LYS A 10 4.54 -12.20 -20.30
CA LYS A 10 4.23 -11.37 -21.48
C LYS A 10 3.67 -10.00 -21.06
N LYS A 11 2.75 -9.97 -20.10
CA LYS A 11 2.14 -8.74 -19.60
C LYS A 11 3.15 -7.90 -18.81
N LEU A 12 4.00 -8.50 -17.98
CA LEU A 12 5.07 -7.80 -17.27
C LEU A 12 6.10 -7.21 -18.24
N LYS A 13 6.50 -7.95 -19.28
CA LYS A 13 7.39 -7.43 -20.34
C LYS A 13 6.76 -6.25 -21.09
N ALA A 14 5.46 -6.32 -21.40
CA ALA A 14 4.74 -5.21 -22.02
C ALA A 14 4.68 -3.98 -21.10
N LEU A 15 4.34 -4.19 -19.82
CA LEU A 15 4.31 -3.13 -18.81
C LEU A 15 5.67 -2.48 -18.61
N ALA A 16 6.74 -3.28 -18.59
CA ALA A 16 8.11 -2.80 -18.46
C ALA A 16 8.50 -1.89 -19.63
N ARG A 17 8.16 -2.28 -20.88
CA ARG A 17 8.37 -1.45 -22.07
C ARG A 17 7.59 -0.14 -22.00
N ASN A 18 6.30 -0.21 -21.67
CA ASN A 18 5.44 0.97 -21.56
C ASN A 18 5.91 1.92 -20.46
N SER A 19 6.42 1.36 -19.37
CA SER A 19 6.96 2.12 -18.25
C SER A 19 8.42 2.55 -18.47
N GLN A 20 9.07 2.18 -19.57
CA GLN A 20 10.49 2.43 -19.84
C GLN A 20 11.39 1.96 -18.67
N VAL A 21 11.20 0.73 -18.22
CA VAL A 21 12.04 0.06 -17.21
C VAL A 21 12.67 -1.20 -17.78
N ASN A 22 13.86 -1.54 -17.30
CA ASN A 22 14.48 -2.82 -17.62
C ASN A 22 13.74 -3.94 -16.88
N PHE A 23 13.41 -5.00 -17.61
CA PHE A 23 12.82 -6.22 -17.05
C PHE A 23 13.91 -7.28 -16.90
N ILE A 24 14.10 -7.76 -15.68
CA ILE A 24 15.01 -8.86 -15.37
C ILE A 24 14.18 -9.96 -14.72
N GLU A 25 14.31 -11.16 -15.24
CA GLU A 25 13.70 -12.37 -14.68
C GLU A 25 14.77 -13.15 -13.93
N LEU A 26 14.44 -13.59 -12.72
CA LEU A 26 15.33 -14.38 -11.87
C LEU A 26 14.68 -15.72 -11.57
N ASP A 27 15.44 -16.79 -11.74
CA ASP A 27 15.05 -18.11 -11.27
C ASP A 27 15.30 -18.23 -9.77
N ALA A 28 14.23 -18.36 -8.99
CA ALA A 28 14.33 -18.47 -7.54
C ALA A 28 15.07 -19.72 -7.06
N SER A 29 15.22 -20.75 -7.91
CA SER A 29 16.02 -21.94 -7.60
C SER A 29 17.51 -21.62 -7.40
N GLN A 30 18.00 -20.54 -8.04
CA GLN A 30 19.39 -20.07 -7.91
C GLN A 30 19.61 -19.22 -6.65
N GLY A 31 18.54 -18.92 -5.92
CA GLY A 31 18.56 -18.16 -4.68
C GLY A 31 17.90 -16.80 -4.83
N VAL A 32 17.27 -16.35 -3.74
CA VAL A 32 16.65 -15.03 -3.62
C VAL A 32 16.81 -14.49 -2.20
N PRO A 33 16.70 -13.18 -2.00
CA PRO A 33 16.73 -12.57 -0.67
C PRO A 33 15.71 -13.19 0.28
N ALA A 34 16.04 -13.27 1.57
CA ALA A 34 15.19 -13.88 2.59
C ALA A 34 13.81 -13.20 2.73
N CYS A 35 13.66 -11.94 2.30
CA CYS A 35 12.37 -11.24 2.30
C CYS A 35 11.42 -11.67 1.17
N ILE A 36 11.89 -12.50 0.24
CA ILE A 36 11.06 -13.15 -0.79
C ILE A 36 10.78 -14.57 -0.31
N THR A 37 9.51 -14.81 0.05
CA THR A 37 9.04 -16.06 0.65
C THR A 37 8.28 -16.96 -0.34
N ALA A 38 7.80 -16.40 -1.45
CA ALA A 38 7.01 -17.10 -2.45
C ALA A 38 7.11 -16.42 -3.82
N THR A 39 6.79 -17.16 -4.89
CA THR A 39 6.78 -16.67 -6.29
C THR A 39 5.37 -16.73 -6.89
N PRO A 40 5.07 -15.90 -7.91
CA PRO A 40 5.88 -14.81 -8.44
C PRO A 40 6.03 -13.65 -7.44
N ALA A 41 7.19 -12.99 -7.46
CA ALA A 41 7.48 -11.81 -6.66
C ALA A 41 7.99 -10.69 -7.57
N LEU A 42 7.52 -9.45 -7.36
CA LEU A 42 7.93 -8.29 -8.16
C LEU A 42 8.75 -7.34 -7.29
N LEU A 43 10.01 -7.15 -7.68
CA LEU A 43 10.93 -6.22 -7.06
C LEU A 43 11.19 -5.06 -8.01
N PHE A 44 11.07 -3.83 -7.52
CA PHE A 44 11.49 -2.64 -8.24
C PHE A 44 12.79 -2.10 -7.66
N GLN A 45 13.74 -1.72 -8.52
CA GLN A 45 15.03 -1.14 -8.13
C GLN A 45 15.25 0.20 -8.83
N SER A 46 15.73 1.19 -8.08
CA SER A 46 16.08 2.53 -8.53
C SER A 46 17.29 3.07 -7.75
N PRO A 47 17.87 4.22 -8.12
CA PRO A 47 18.89 4.88 -7.29
C PRO A 47 18.41 5.21 -5.87
N GLN A 48 17.10 5.28 -5.64
CA GLN A 48 16.52 5.51 -4.32
C GLN A 48 16.55 4.25 -3.44
N GLY A 49 16.73 3.06 -4.02
CA GLY A 49 16.72 1.77 -3.33
C GLY A 49 15.80 0.75 -3.99
N ARG A 50 15.29 -0.19 -3.18
CA ARG A 50 14.45 -1.31 -3.64
C ARG A 50 13.09 -1.29 -2.93
N THR A 51 12.07 -1.76 -3.64
CA THR A 51 10.71 -1.96 -3.10
C THR A 51 10.17 -3.29 -3.59
N LEU A 52 9.61 -4.09 -2.69
CA LEU A 52 8.95 -5.36 -3.01
C LEU A 52 7.44 -5.14 -3.11
N PHE A 53 6.81 -5.61 -4.18
CA PHE A 53 5.37 -5.53 -4.36
C PHE A 53 4.65 -6.50 -3.44
N GLY A 54 3.75 -5.98 -2.60
CA GLY A 54 2.96 -6.77 -1.65
C GLY A 54 1.50 -6.96 -2.05
N GLY A 55 1.16 -6.87 -3.35
CA GLY A 55 -0.19 -6.98 -3.89
C GLY A 55 -0.44 -8.24 -4.73
N LYS A 56 -1.61 -8.29 -5.40
CA LYS A 56 -1.93 -9.31 -6.41
C LYS A 56 -1.19 -9.01 -7.71
N VAL A 57 -0.32 -9.92 -8.15
CA VAL A 57 0.47 -9.71 -9.38
C VAL A 57 -0.37 -9.68 -10.67
N THR A 58 -1.62 -10.17 -10.59
CA THR A 58 -2.59 -10.16 -11.70
C THR A 58 -3.39 -8.87 -11.77
N GLU A 59 -3.29 -7.99 -10.76
CA GLU A 59 -3.97 -6.70 -10.72
C GLU A 59 -3.09 -5.61 -11.38
N TRP A 60 -3.15 -5.57 -12.71
CA TRP A 60 -2.21 -4.80 -13.53
C TRP A 60 -2.15 -3.31 -13.21
N ALA A 61 -3.29 -2.69 -12.86
CA ALA A 61 -3.33 -1.30 -12.46
C ALA A 61 -2.59 -1.05 -11.14
N ALA A 62 -2.66 -1.99 -10.19
CA ALA A 62 -1.89 -1.95 -8.95
C ALA A 62 -0.39 -2.17 -9.20
N VAL A 63 -0.02 -3.08 -10.12
CA VAL A 63 1.39 -3.28 -10.53
C VAL A 63 1.96 -2.04 -11.22
N GLU A 64 1.20 -1.42 -12.13
CA GLU A 64 1.59 -0.17 -12.78
C GLU A 64 1.78 0.95 -11.74
N ASN A 65 0.79 1.12 -10.85
CA ASN A 65 0.88 2.10 -9.77
C ASN A 65 2.09 1.83 -8.85
N PHE A 66 2.39 0.57 -8.55
CA PHE A 66 3.58 0.18 -7.80
C PHE A 66 4.88 0.62 -8.49
N ILE A 67 5.04 0.39 -9.80
CA ILE A 67 6.24 0.82 -10.54
C ILE A 67 6.37 2.35 -10.51
N ARG A 68 5.26 3.07 -10.75
CA ARG A 68 5.21 4.53 -10.68
C ARG A 68 5.55 5.04 -9.27
N ALA A 69 5.05 4.37 -8.24
CA ALA A 69 5.28 4.69 -6.84
C ALA A 69 6.77 4.54 -6.48
N ALA A 70 7.31 3.36 -6.76
CA ALA A 70 8.64 2.94 -6.37
C ALA A 70 9.77 3.75 -7.08
N ARG A 71 9.48 4.38 -8.22
CA ARG A 71 10.39 5.32 -8.91
C ARG A 71 10.73 6.56 -8.09
N SER A 72 9.79 7.07 -7.30
CA SER A 72 10.00 8.29 -6.51
C SER A 72 10.50 7.99 -5.10
N ARG A 73 10.19 6.79 -4.59
CA ARG A 73 10.50 6.39 -3.23
C ARG A 73 10.72 4.88 -3.15
N ALA A 74 11.89 4.49 -2.66
CA ALA A 74 12.12 3.12 -2.22
C ALA A 74 11.52 2.89 -0.84
N VAL A 75 10.91 1.72 -0.65
CA VAL A 75 10.49 1.21 0.65
C VAL A 75 11.22 -0.12 0.86
N PRO A 76 12.26 -0.15 1.72
CA PRO A 76 13.00 -1.38 1.99
C PRO A 76 12.04 -2.51 2.37
N PRO A 77 12.19 -3.72 1.82
CA PRO A 77 11.37 -4.85 2.20
C PRO A 77 11.53 -5.12 3.70
N ALA A 78 10.45 -4.97 4.46
CA ALA A 78 10.42 -5.20 5.90
C ALA A 78 9.29 -6.16 6.24
N ALA A 79 9.48 -6.96 7.29
CA ALA A 79 8.43 -7.81 7.80
C ALA A 79 7.51 -7.05 8.75
N ALA A 80 6.22 -7.36 8.66
CA ALA A 80 5.17 -6.88 9.53
C ALA A 80 4.96 -7.86 10.68
N THR A 81 5.18 -7.45 11.93
CA THR A 81 4.86 -8.29 13.09
C THR A 81 3.42 -8.07 13.54
N ILE A 82 2.65 -9.16 13.65
CA ILE A 82 1.24 -9.17 14.01
C ILE A 82 0.98 -10.31 14.98
N GLY A 83 0.16 -10.09 16.00
CA GLY A 83 -0.38 -11.17 16.81
C GLY A 83 -1.33 -10.67 17.92
N PRO A 84 -2.01 -11.59 18.62
CA PRO A 84 -1.97 -13.05 18.41
C PRO A 84 -2.62 -13.49 17.09
N ILE A 85 -2.09 -14.51 16.41
CA ILE A 85 -2.54 -14.94 15.08
C ILE A 85 -2.28 -16.44 14.83
N LEU A 86 -3.15 -17.11 14.08
CA LEU A 86 -2.92 -18.47 13.59
C LEU A 86 -1.99 -18.43 12.38
N VAL A 87 -0.95 -19.26 12.34
CA VAL A 87 0.03 -19.27 11.25
C VAL A 87 0.19 -20.67 10.68
N ARG A 88 -0.01 -20.81 9.37
CA ARG A 88 0.48 -21.96 8.60
C ARG A 88 1.81 -21.58 7.95
N ARG A 89 2.84 -22.39 8.17
CA ARG A 89 4.16 -22.24 7.51
C ARG A 89 4.28 -23.28 6.40
N GLN A 90 4.67 -22.84 5.21
CA GLN A 90 4.88 -23.70 4.05
C GLN A 90 6.14 -23.26 3.32
N GLY A 91 7.23 -24.02 3.49
CA GLY A 91 8.55 -23.54 3.12
C GLY A 91 8.84 -22.19 3.78
N ARG A 92 9.37 -21.24 3.01
CA ARG A 92 9.64 -19.88 3.48
C ARG A 92 8.38 -19.05 3.74
N GLN A 93 7.22 -19.41 3.20
CA GLN A 93 6.02 -18.59 3.28
C GLN A 93 5.29 -18.78 4.61
N ALA A 94 4.86 -17.68 5.20
CA ALA A 94 3.89 -17.65 6.28
C ALA A 94 2.50 -17.27 5.74
N ILE A 95 1.47 -18.00 6.19
CA ILE A 95 0.07 -17.68 5.91
C ILE A 95 -0.62 -17.44 7.25
N GLY A 96 -1.03 -16.20 7.49
CA GLY A 96 -1.68 -15.78 8.73
C GLY A 96 -3.21 -15.83 8.62
N PHE A 97 -3.87 -16.28 9.68
CA PHE A 97 -5.32 -16.30 9.79
C PHE A 97 -5.76 -15.53 11.02
N GLN A 98 -6.45 -14.41 10.81
CA GLN A 98 -6.99 -13.60 11.89
C GLN A 98 -8.46 -13.94 12.09
N LEU A 99 -8.78 -14.54 13.23
CA LEU A 99 -10.15 -14.84 13.62
C LEU A 99 -10.84 -13.59 14.18
N LYS A 100 -11.97 -13.21 13.57
CA LYS A 100 -12.86 -12.19 14.09
C LYS A 100 -14.21 -12.84 14.43
N TRP A 101 -14.48 -12.88 15.73
CA TRP A 101 -15.71 -13.43 16.27
C TRP A 101 -16.64 -12.27 16.63
N THR A 102 -17.84 -12.19 16.06
CA THR A 102 -18.80 -11.16 16.47
C THR A 102 -19.53 -11.57 17.74
N ASP A 103 -20.06 -10.57 18.44
CA ASP A 103 -20.91 -10.80 19.60
C ASP A 103 -22.10 -11.71 19.23
N TRP A 104 -22.46 -12.55 20.19
CA TRP A 104 -23.61 -13.44 20.10
C TRP A 104 -24.90 -12.67 19.88
N GLN A 105 -25.68 -13.10 18.90
CA GLN A 105 -27.07 -12.65 18.74
C GLN A 105 -28.02 -13.75 19.24
N GLY A 106 -28.96 -13.40 20.13
CA GLY A 106 -29.93 -14.35 20.70
C GLY A 106 -29.61 -14.78 22.14
N LYS A 107 -30.06 -15.98 22.53
CA LYS A 107 -29.82 -16.53 23.88
C LYS A 107 -28.32 -16.83 24.05
N MET A 108 -27.72 -16.31 25.11
CA MET A 108 -26.28 -16.44 25.38
C MET A 108 -25.86 -17.91 25.50
N LEU A 109 -24.88 -18.30 24.70
CA LEU A 109 -24.20 -19.59 24.79
C LEU A 109 -22.99 -19.54 25.76
N PRO A 110 -22.40 -20.69 26.12
CA PRO A 110 -21.27 -20.74 27.04
C PRO A 110 -20.06 -19.91 26.57
N SER A 111 -19.37 -19.27 27.53
CA SER A 111 -18.25 -18.36 27.27
C SER A 111 -16.99 -19.03 26.69
N ASP A 112 -16.96 -20.36 26.58
CA ASP A 112 -15.81 -21.16 26.15
C ASP A 112 -15.79 -21.47 24.64
N TRP A 113 -16.82 -21.08 23.89
CA TRP A 113 -16.98 -21.47 22.48
C TRP A 113 -15.88 -20.99 21.54
N GLN A 114 -15.47 -19.73 21.67
CA GLN A 114 -14.38 -19.20 20.85
C GLN A 114 -13.06 -19.94 21.14
N ALA A 115 -12.82 -20.27 22.41
CA ALA A 115 -11.66 -21.06 22.81
C ALA A 115 -11.72 -22.50 22.28
N ALA A 116 -12.93 -23.09 22.19
CA ALA A 116 -13.15 -24.41 21.61
C ALA A 116 -12.99 -24.43 20.07
N PHE A 117 -13.17 -23.29 19.39
CA PHE A 117 -13.01 -23.21 17.94
C PHE A 117 -11.55 -23.16 17.49
N LEU A 118 -10.66 -22.58 18.31
CA LEU A 118 -9.24 -22.44 17.97
C LEU A 118 -8.57 -23.79 17.65
N PRO A 119 -8.70 -24.86 18.46
CA PRO A 119 -8.14 -26.16 18.12
C PRO A 119 -8.68 -26.76 16.81
N ALA A 120 -9.96 -26.52 16.49
CA ALA A 120 -10.54 -26.96 15.23
C ALA A 120 -9.89 -26.22 14.04
N LEU A 121 -9.70 -24.90 14.16
CA LEU A 121 -9.00 -24.11 13.15
C LEU A 121 -7.54 -24.52 13.00
N GLU A 122 -6.79 -24.71 14.09
CA GLU A 122 -5.39 -25.15 14.07
C GLU A 122 -5.24 -26.46 13.31
N ASN A 123 -6.11 -27.44 13.59
CA ASN A 123 -6.10 -28.73 12.92
C ASN A 123 -6.49 -28.62 11.43
N SER A 124 -7.62 -27.97 11.11
CA SER A 124 -8.12 -27.90 9.72
C SER A 124 -7.23 -27.05 8.81
N LEU A 125 -6.63 -25.98 9.33
CA LEU A 125 -5.73 -25.11 8.56
C LEU A 125 -4.30 -25.62 8.55
N SER A 126 -3.95 -26.65 9.32
CA SER A 126 -2.57 -27.06 9.61
C SER A 126 -1.73 -25.87 10.09
N ALA A 127 -2.27 -25.14 11.07
CA ALA A 127 -1.74 -23.90 11.60
C ALA A 127 -1.50 -24.00 13.11
N SER A 128 -0.67 -23.11 13.65
CA SER A 128 -0.46 -22.96 15.10
C SER A 128 -0.68 -21.52 15.52
N THR A 129 -1.25 -21.31 16.71
CA THR A 129 -1.34 -19.96 17.31
C THR A 129 0.05 -19.45 17.68
N GLU A 130 0.41 -18.28 17.19
CA GLU A 130 1.63 -17.55 17.55
C GLU A 130 1.24 -16.22 18.24
N GLU A 131 1.90 -15.88 19.34
CA GLU A 131 1.72 -14.60 20.05
C GLU A 131 2.06 -13.40 19.15
N ALA A 132 3.04 -13.59 18.27
CA ALA A 132 3.45 -12.64 17.26
C ALA A 132 4.15 -13.37 16.12
N ALA A 133 3.75 -13.09 14.89
CA ALA A 133 4.34 -13.62 13.68
C ALA A 133 4.74 -12.49 12.71
N SER A 134 5.84 -12.68 12.01
CA SER A 134 6.38 -11.72 11.05
C SER A 134 6.02 -12.12 9.62
N PHE A 135 5.45 -11.18 8.85
CA PHE A 135 5.00 -11.39 7.48
C PHE A 135 5.70 -10.43 6.51
N PHE A 136 6.38 -10.96 5.52
CA PHE A 136 6.93 -10.22 4.40
C PHE A 136 5.86 -9.91 3.33
N PRO A 137 6.13 -8.99 2.38
CA PRO A 137 5.16 -8.65 1.32
C PRO A 137 4.65 -9.84 0.47
N THR A 138 5.44 -10.90 0.33
CA THR A 138 5.06 -12.13 -0.40
C THR A 138 4.34 -13.17 0.46
N ASP A 139 4.14 -12.90 1.75
CA ASP A 139 3.29 -13.73 2.61
C ASP A 139 1.80 -13.43 2.39
N ARG A 140 0.94 -14.27 2.97
CA ARG A 140 -0.52 -14.15 2.80
C ARG A 140 -1.21 -14.05 4.14
N ARG A 141 -2.33 -13.33 4.14
CA ARG A 141 -3.22 -13.24 5.29
C ARG A 141 -4.66 -13.36 4.86
N PHE A 142 -5.44 -14.01 5.71
CA PHE A 142 -6.88 -14.13 5.59
C PHE A 142 -7.55 -13.70 6.90
N PHE A 143 -8.73 -13.13 6.80
CA PHE A 143 -9.58 -12.82 7.95
C PHE A 143 -10.76 -13.79 7.95
N LEU A 144 -10.94 -14.48 9.07
CA LEU A 144 -11.98 -15.47 9.29
C LEU A 144 -13.06 -14.81 10.15
N ASP A 145 -14.15 -14.35 9.54
CA ASP A 145 -15.27 -13.75 10.25
C ASP A 145 -16.30 -14.82 10.60
N VAL A 146 -16.63 -14.93 11.89
CA VAL A 146 -17.66 -15.83 12.40
C VAL A 146 -18.76 -15.03 13.07
N HIS A 147 -19.99 -15.27 12.61
CA HIS A 147 -21.21 -14.61 13.05
C HIS A 147 -22.17 -15.65 13.64
N PRO A 148 -22.10 -15.87 14.96
CA PRO A 148 -22.91 -16.89 15.57
C PRO A 148 -24.26 -16.34 16.04
N TYR A 149 -25.32 -17.13 15.85
CA TYR A 149 -26.68 -16.82 16.29
C TYR A 149 -27.34 -18.06 16.91
N ALA A 150 -28.13 -17.88 17.96
CA ALA A 150 -28.82 -18.97 18.64
C ALA A 150 -30.32 -18.70 18.80
N GLN A 151 -31.13 -19.72 18.52
CA GLN A 151 -32.59 -19.70 18.68
C GLN A 151 -33.08 -21.01 19.30
N GLY A 152 -33.54 -20.94 20.55
CA GLY A 152 -33.85 -22.15 21.32
C GLY A 152 -32.58 -22.98 21.56
N ASP A 153 -32.61 -24.26 21.16
CA ASP A 153 -31.44 -25.16 21.20
C ASP A 153 -30.68 -25.20 19.86
N SER A 154 -31.20 -24.53 18.83
CA SER A 154 -30.58 -24.45 17.51
C SER A 154 -29.55 -23.33 17.45
N ILE A 155 -28.48 -23.59 16.72
CA ILE A 155 -27.34 -22.69 16.54
C ILE A 155 -27.03 -22.56 15.07
N PHE A 156 -26.73 -21.33 14.68
CA PHE A 156 -26.45 -20.94 13.33
C PHE A 156 -25.07 -20.27 13.29
N LEU A 157 -24.20 -20.72 12.39
CA LEU A 157 -22.91 -20.09 12.13
C LEU A 157 -22.89 -19.56 10.70
N SER A 158 -22.91 -18.24 10.59
CA SER A 158 -22.54 -17.55 9.35
C SER A 158 -21.03 -17.29 9.36
N LEU A 159 -20.39 -17.57 8.24
CA LEU A 159 -18.95 -17.54 8.02
C LEU A 159 -18.68 -16.62 6.83
N ALA A 160 -17.61 -15.84 6.94
CA ALA A 160 -17.09 -15.07 5.82
C ALA A 160 -15.55 -15.12 5.85
N LEU A 161 -14.95 -15.40 4.70
CA LEU A 161 -13.50 -15.39 4.50
C LEU A 161 -13.15 -14.14 3.70
N PHE A 162 -12.24 -13.32 4.20
CA PHE A 162 -11.68 -12.18 3.47
C PHE A 162 -10.21 -12.42 3.16
N SER A 163 -9.80 -12.01 1.97
CA SER A 163 -8.39 -11.94 1.61
C SER A 163 -7.79 -10.63 2.14
N GLN A 164 -6.50 -10.60 2.44
CA GLN A 164 -5.80 -9.35 2.74
C GLN A 164 -5.87 -8.30 1.62
N PHE A 165 -6.23 -8.71 0.41
CA PHE A 165 -6.40 -7.84 -0.77
C PHE A 165 -7.84 -7.39 -0.99
N ASP A 166 -8.80 -8.04 -0.35
CA ASP A 166 -10.22 -7.68 -0.43
C ASP A 166 -10.85 -7.78 0.95
N CYS A 167 -10.82 -6.66 1.67
CA CYS A 167 -11.44 -6.50 2.98
C CYS A 167 -12.88 -5.96 2.88
N ILE A 168 -13.46 -5.92 1.68
CA ILE A 168 -14.78 -5.37 1.42
C ILE A 168 -15.75 -6.49 1.07
N GLN A 169 -15.40 -7.29 0.07
CA GLN A 169 -16.16 -8.44 -0.35
C GLN A 169 -15.48 -9.72 0.15
N PRO A 170 -16.24 -10.62 0.79
CA PRO A 170 -15.68 -11.89 1.18
C PRO A 170 -15.33 -12.68 -0.09
N VAL A 171 -14.18 -13.36 -0.07
CA VAL A 171 -13.82 -14.33 -1.10
C VAL A 171 -14.61 -15.64 -0.97
N PHE A 172 -15.27 -15.82 0.19
CA PHE A 172 -16.25 -16.87 0.45
C PHE A 172 -17.19 -16.43 1.58
N ASP A 173 -18.48 -16.69 1.47
CA ASP A 173 -19.43 -16.60 2.58
C ASP A 173 -20.51 -17.67 2.49
N ASN A 174 -21.20 -17.90 3.61
CA ASN A 174 -22.41 -18.72 3.66
C ASN A 174 -23.62 -17.96 4.25
N PHE A 175 -23.69 -16.63 4.14
CA PHE A 175 -24.74 -15.84 4.80
C PHE A 175 -26.16 -16.28 4.41
N GLY A 176 -26.36 -16.68 3.15
CA GLY A 176 -27.66 -17.18 2.68
C GLY A 176 -28.04 -18.58 3.18
N LYS A 177 -27.06 -19.37 3.67
CA LYS A 177 -27.25 -20.75 4.16
C LYS A 177 -26.26 -21.02 5.32
N PRO A 178 -26.51 -20.45 6.52
CA PRO A 178 -25.64 -20.67 7.67
C PRO A 178 -25.56 -22.14 8.04
N LEU A 179 -24.43 -22.56 8.59
CA LEU A 179 -24.33 -23.88 9.22
C LEU A 179 -25.32 -23.95 10.35
N THR A 180 -26.08 -25.04 10.44
CA THR A 180 -27.11 -25.22 11.45
C THR A 180 -26.80 -26.46 12.26
N GLY A 181 -26.84 -26.34 13.58
CA GLY A 181 -26.67 -27.45 14.51
C GLY A 181 -27.48 -27.25 15.77
N VAL A 182 -27.32 -28.16 16.74
CA VAL A 182 -27.87 -28.02 18.09
C VAL A 182 -26.75 -27.84 19.10
N LEU A 183 -27.04 -27.21 20.24
CA LEU A 183 -26.03 -26.93 21.28
C LEU A 183 -25.29 -28.18 21.78
N ALA A 184 -25.97 -29.33 21.81
CA ALA A 184 -25.37 -30.60 22.19
C ALA A 184 -24.28 -31.09 21.20
N GLU A 185 -24.33 -30.63 19.95
CA GLU A 185 -23.42 -31.04 18.86
C GLU A 185 -22.47 -29.89 18.46
N LYS A 186 -22.24 -28.96 19.39
CA LYS A 186 -21.45 -27.74 19.14
C LYS A 186 -20.07 -28.02 18.53
N ASP A 187 -19.37 -29.04 19.01
CA ASP A 187 -17.99 -29.30 18.61
C ASP A 187 -17.94 -29.80 17.16
N ALA A 188 -18.93 -30.60 16.74
CA ALA A 188 -19.07 -31.03 15.35
C ALA A 188 -19.37 -29.84 14.42
N LEU A 189 -20.21 -28.90 14.87
CA LEU A 189 -20.52 -27.68 14.13
C LEU A 189 -19.28 -26.78 13.97
N LEU A 190 -18.47 -26.65 15.02
CA LEU A 190 -17.21 -25.91 14.99
C LEU A 190 -16.17 -26.58 14.09
N ILE A 191 -16.02 -27.91 14.13
CA ILE A 191 -15.13 -28.64 13.22
C ILE A 191 -15.56 -28.42 11.76
N GLN A 192 -16.86 -28.53 11.47
CA GLN A 192 -17.37 -28.29 10.13
C GLN A 192 -17.10 -26.85 9.65
N ALA A 193 -17.25 -25.86 10.53
CA ALA A 193 -16.92 -24.47 10.20
C ALA A 193 -15.43 -24.28 9.89
N ALA A 194 -14.54 -24.94 10.65
CA ALA A 194 -13.10 -24.89 10.43
C ALA A 194 -12.70 -25.56 9.11
N GLU A 195 -13.30 -26.70 8.76
CA GLU A 195 -13.10 -27.39 7.48
C GLU A 195 -13.53 -26.53 6.29
N ILE A 196 -14.67 -25.83 6.41
CA ILE A 196 -15.14 -24.91 5.36
C ILE A 196 -14.16 -23.76 5.15
N PHE A 197 -13.63 -23.16 6.23
CA PHE A 197 -12.59 -22.14 6.09
C PHE A 197 -11.32 -22.70 5.44
N ALA A 198 -10.88 -23.89 5.84
CA ALA A 198 -9.69 -24.52 5.27
C ALA A 198 -9.85 -24.79 3.77
N GLN A 199 -11.01 -25.29 3.36
CA GLN A 199 -11.34 -25.50 1.95
C GLN A 199 -11.36 -24.18 1.18
N ALA A 200 -12.06 -23.16 1.68
CA ALA A 200 -12.15 -21.85 1.01
C ALA A 200 -10.77 -21.17 0.89
N VAL A 201 -9.91 -21.29 1.91
CA VAL A 201 -8.51 -20.83 1.85
C VAL A 201 -7.73 -21.58 0.77
N GLN A 202 -7.86 -22.91 0.72
CA GLN A 202 -7.16 -23.73 -0.26
C GLN A 202 -7.59 -23.40 -1.70
N GLU A 203 -8.89 -23.31 -1.94
CA GLU A 203 -9.45 -22.89 -3.23
C GLU A 203 -8.92 -21.51 -3.63
N ARG A 204 -8.89 -20.56 -2.68
CA ARG A 204 -8.41 -19.21 -2.95
C ARG A 204 -6.92 -19.15 -3.25
N LEU A 205 -6.11 -19.97 -2.59
CA LEU A 205 -4.67 -20.07 -2.86
C LEU A 205 -4.35 -20.84 -4.15
N ALA A 206 -5.28 -21.66 -4.65
CA ALA A 206 -5.16 -22.33 -5.95
C ALA A 206 -5.68 -21.46 -7.12
N ASP A 207 -6.55 -20.48 -6.85
CA ASP A 207 -7.10 -19.57 -7.85
C ASP A 207 -6.05 -18.54 -8.30
N THR A 208 -5.28 -18.92 -9.34
CA THR A 208 -4.29 -18.03 -9.94
C THR A 208 -4.90 -16.79 -10.60
N PRO A 209 -6.01 -16.86 -11.36
CA PRO A 209 -6.70 -15.68 -11.87
C PRO A 209 -7.06 -14.65 -10.79
N ALA A 210 -7.49 -15.11 -9.63
CA ALA A 210 -7.79 -14.25 -8.48
C ALA A 210 -6.58 -13.46 -7.93
N GLY A 211 -5.35 -13.90 -8.19
CA GLY A 211 -4.10 -13.23 -7.82
C GLY A 211 -3.64 -13.47 -6.38
N ASP A 212 -4.37 -14.26 -5.60
CA ASP A 212 -3.99 -14.67 -4.24
C ASP A 212 -2.97 -15.81 -4.25
N ALA A 213 -3.02 -16.65 -5.29
CA ALA A 213 -2.10 -17.77 -5.48
C ALA A 213 -0.66 -17.30 -5.55
N LEU A 214 0.17 -17.90 -4.69
CA LEU A 214 1.62 -17.88 -4.79
C LEU A 214 2.14 -19.29 -4.55
N PHE A 215 3.30 -19.57 -5.11
CA PHE A 215 4.05 -20.80 -4.92
C PHE A 215 5.11 -20.56 -3.84
N PRO A 216 4.96 -21.15 -2.64
CA PRO A 216 5.93 -20.97 -1.57
C PRO A 216 7.30 -21.50 -1.99
N LEU A 217 8.35 -20.77 -1.62
CA LEU A 217 9.71 -21.24 -1.83
C LEU A 217 10.06 -22.32 -0.81
N PRO A 218 10.73 -23.41 -1.21
CA PRO A 218 11.26 -24.39 -0.27
C PRO A 218 12.16 -23.78 0.82
N ASP A 219 12.19 -24.38 2.00
CA ASP A 219 13.05 -23.92 3.11
C ASP A 219 14.54 -23.91 2.75
N ASN A 220 14.95 -24.83 1.87
CA ASN A 220 16.33 -24.98 1.41
C ASN A 220 16.67 -24.13 0.19
N THR A 221 15.77 -23.28 -0.31
CA THR A 221 16.14 -22.29 -1.34
C THR A 221 17.37 -21.51 -0.86
N PRO A 222 18.36 -21.21 -1.71
CA PRO A 222 19.52 -20.42 -1.28
C PRO A 222 19.14 -18.99 -0.91
N ASN A 223 19.76 -18.44 0.13
CA ASN A 223 19.66 -17.02 0.47
C ASN A 223 20.74 -16.26 -0.30
N ALA A 224 20.38 -15.76 -1.48
CA ALA A 224 21.25 -14.87 -2.25
C ALA A 224 20.94 -13.42 -1.86
N ASP A 225 21.97 -12.64 -1.55
CA ASP A 225 21.82 -11.19 -1.46
C ASP A 225 21.73 -10.57 -2.86
N PHE A 226 21.44 -9.27 -2.91
CA PHE A 226 21.30 -8.57 -4.18
C PHE A 226 22.61 -8.43 -4.96
N GLU A 227 23.78 -8.54 -4.32
CA GLU A 227 25.06 -8.46 -5.00
C GLU A 227 25.39 -9.78 -5.72
N ALA A 228 25.11 -10.91 -5.08
CA ALA A 228 25.21 -12.25 -5.66
C ALA A 228 24.29 -12.45 -6.87
N LEU A 229 23.17 -11.70 -6.92
CA LEU A 229 22.24 -11.67 -8.05
C LEU A 229 22.61 -10.64 -9.13
N GLU A 230 23.77 -9.98 -9.02
CA GLU A 230 24.21 -8.91 -9.92
C GLU A 230 23.25 -7.71 -9.99
N LEU A 231 22.35 -7.57 -9.01
CA LEU A 231 21.37 -6.49 -8.91
C LEU A 231 21.91 -5.33 -8.05
N ARG A 232 23.00 -4.70 -8.45
CA ARG A 232 23.54 -3.53 -7.74
C ARG A 232 22.65 -2.30 -7.93
N ILE A 233 22.46 -1.51 -6.87
CA ILE A 233 21.76 -0.23 -6.98
C ILE A 233 22.64 0.72 -7.81
N PRO A 234 22.14 1.30 -8.92
CA PRO A 234 22.91 2.25 -9.72
C PRO A 234 23.27 3.47 -8.88
N SER A 235 24.48 3.99 -9.05
CA SER A 235 24.92 5.17 -8.30
C SER A 235 24.13 6.41 -8.76
N ARG A 236 23.92 7.36 -7.84
CA ARG A 236 23.15 8.57 -8.13
C ARG A 236 23.83 9.45 -9.19
N GLU A 237 25.17 9.41 -9.22
CA GLU A 237 26.02 10.12 -10.19
C GLU A 237 25.82 9.61 -11.62
N GLU A 238 25.52 8.31 -11.80
CA GLU A 238 25.19 7.72 -13.11
C GLU A 238 23.83 8.19 -13.67
N THR A 239 22.94 8.75 -12.83
CA THR A 239 21.56 9.10 -13.20
C THR A 239 21.22 10.59 -13.22
N GLU A 240 22.10 11.46 -12.71
CA GLU A 240 21.89 12.92 -12.65
C GLU A 240 22.99 13.67 -13.44
N THR A 241 23.03 13.49 -14.76
CA THR A 241 23.76 14.38 -15.69
C THR A 241 22.81 15.40 -16.30
N GLN A 242 22.30 16.33 -15.50
CA GLN A 242 21.79 17.59 -16.07
C GLN A 242 22.92 18.62 -16.04
N PRO A 243 23.41 19.11 -17.20
CA PRO A 243 24.37 20.19 -17.22
C PRO A 243 23.72 21.43 -16.60
N MET A 244 24.38 22.02 -15.59
CA MET A 244 24.04 23.35 -15.11
C MET A 244 24.05 24.30 -16.30
N GLN A 245 22.89 24.82 -16.69
CA GLN A 245 22.84 25.96 -17.61
C GLN A 245 23.41 27.18 -16.89
N ALA A 246 24.03 28.08 -17.66
CA ALA A 246 24.67 29.28 -17.15
C ALA A 246 23.70 30.06 -16.24
N VAL A 247 24.15 30.35 -15.01
CA VAL A 247 23.39 31.11 -14.02
C VAL A 247 23.13 32.51 -14.57
N PRO A 248 21.87 32.92 -14.77
CA PRO A 248 21.54 34.28 -15.17
C PRO A 248 21.96 35.26 -14.07
N SER A 249 22.55 36.40 -14.43
CA SER A 249 22.90 37.49 -13.49
C SER A 249 21.69 38.30 -12.99
N ALA A 250 20.47 37.87 -13.31
CA ALA A 250 19.24 38.57 -12.97
C ALA A 250 18.78 38.25 -11.54
N CYS A 251 18.17 39.23 -10.87
CA CYS A 251 17.48 39.01 -9.60
C CYS A 251 16.42 37.92 -9.77
N LEU A 252 16.52 36.88 -8.93
CA LEU A 252 15.56 35.78 -8.95
C LEU A 252 14.19 36.31 -8.49
N SER A 253 13.24 36.30 -9.42
CA SER A 253 11.81 36.53 -9.20
C SER A 253 11.06 35.58 -10.15
N GLY A 254 9.90 35.09 -9.73
CA GLY A 254 9.18 34.09 -10.53
C GLY A 254 7.75 33.89 -10.10
N HIS A 255 6.90 33.58 -11.08
CA HIS A 255 5.50 33.20 -10.91
C HIS A 255 5.31 31.87 -11.61
N TRP A 256 5.40 30.76 -10.88
CA TRP A 256 5.31 29.43 -11.45
C TRP A 256 3.92 28.84 -11.30
N ARG A 257 3.46 28.14 -12.34
CA ARG A 257 2.14 27.50 -12.39
C ARG A 257 2.23 26.09 -12.94
N ARG A 258 1.13 25.34 -12.80
CA ARG A 258 0.90 24.05 -13.47
C ARG A 258 1.98 23.00 -13.18
N PRO A 259 1.92 22.34 -12.01
CA PRO A 259 2.79 21.20 -11.70
C PRO A 259 2.76 20.13 -12.81
N LYS A 260 3.95 19.70 -13.25
CA LYS A 260 4.16 18.60 -14.21
C LYS A 260 5.16 17.60 -13.66
N ALA A 261 5.03 16.35 -14.06
CA ALA A 261 5.95 15.30 -13.62
C ALA A 261 7.36 15.61 -14.12
N LEU A 262 8.38 15.34 -13.30
CA LEU A 262 9.78 15.53 -13.71
C LEU A 262 10.20 14.54 -14.80
N ARG A 263 9.58 13.36 -14.81
CA ARG A 263 9.80 12.31 -15.79
C ARG A 263 8.46 11.70 -16.17
N GLU A 264 8.37 11.22 -17.40
CA GLU A 264 7.21 10.45 -17.85
C GLU A 264 7.00 9.24 -16.93
N GLY A 265 5.73 8.98 -16.58
CA GLY A 265 5.37 7.91 -15.65
C GLY A 265 5.60 8.22 -14.17
N GLN A 266 6.18 9.35 -13.79
CA GLN A 266 6.33 9.72 -12.38
C GLN A 266 5.06 10.42 -11.84
N PRO A 267 4.55 10.05 -10.65
CA PRO A 267 3.47 10.78 -9.99
C PRO A 267 3.91 12.16 -9.50
N LEU A 268 2.96 13.12 -9.51
CA LEU A 268 3.13 14.44 -8.93
C LEU A 268 3.07 14.40 -7.40
N LEU A 269 2.08 13.66 -6.87
CA LEU A 269 1.76 13.53 -5.46
C LEU A 269 1.48 12.05 -5.17
N GLN A 270 2.31 11.47 -4.31
CA GLN A 270 2.13 10.12 -3.78
C GLN A 270 1.74 10.19 -2.31
N PHE A 271 0.99 9.19 -1.86
CA PHE A 271 0.76 8.92 -0.46
C PHE A 271 0.99 7.44 -0.16
N ASN A 272 1.40 7.14 1.06
CA ASN A 272 1.46 5.77 1.57
C ASN A 272 1.26 5.77 3.09
N PHE A 273 0.67 4.69 3.61
CA PHE A 273 0.79 4.43 5.03
C PHE A 273 2.23 3.96 5.36
N PRO A 274 2.75 4.26 6.56
CA PRO A 274 3.99 3.66 7.07
C PRO A 274 3.92 2.15 7.14
N SER A 275 5.09 1.52 7.31
CA SER A 275 5.17 0.09 7.60
C SER A 275 4.32 -0.30 8.80
N PRO A 276 3.55 -1.41 8.72
CA PRO A 276 3.52 -2.44 7.67
C PRO A 276 2.40 -2.27 6.62
N LEU A 277 1.87 -1.07 6.45
CA LEU A 277 0.67 -0.80 5.65
C LEU A 277 0.99 -0.19 4.29
N GLU A 278 2.24 -0.26 3.82
CA GLU A 278 2.71 0.42 2.60
C GLU A 278 2.02 -0.08 1.32
N ARG A 279 1.38 -1.25 1.37
CA ARG A 279 0.52 -1.74 0.28
C ARG A 279 -0.66 -0.82 0.00
N TYR A 280 -1.11 -0.06 0.99
CA TYR A 280 -2.14 0.98 0.85
C TYR A 280 -1.47 2.31 0.43
N ALA A 281 -0.78 2.26 -0.70
CA ALA A 281 -0.13 3.42 -1.30
C ALA A 281 -0.81 3.78 -2.61
N GLY A 282 -0.78 5.07 -2.95
CA GLY A 282 -1.43 5.58 -4.12
C GLY A 282 -0.87 6.92 -4.58
N GLU A 283 -1.53 7.47 -5.59
CA GLU A 283 -1.23 8.79 -6.13
C GLU A 283 -2.51 9.62 -6.21
N VAL A 284 -2.34 10.94 -6.19
CA VAL A 284 -3.36 11.89 -6.64
C VAL A 284 -2.90 12.45 -7.98
N ARG A 285 -3.60 12.07 -9.06
CA ARG A 285 -3.15 12.33 -10.44
C ARG A 285 -3.28 13.79 -10.87
N GLN A 286 -4.20 14.53 -10.27
CA GLN A 286 -4.47 15.92 -10.60
C GLN A 286 -4.04 16.82 -9.44
N LEU A 287 -2.96 17.55 -9.66
CA LEU A 287 -2.44 18.58 -8.78
C LEU A 287 -2.31 19.88 -9.58
N ASN A 288 -2.98 20.92 -9.11
CA ASN A 288 -2.80 22.28 -9.59
C ASN A 288 -2.07 23.09 -8.53
N GLY A 289 -1.41 24.17 -8.95
CA GLY A 289 -0.84 25.09 -7.99
C GLY A 289 -0.13 26.25 -8.64
N ASN A 290 0.17 27.23 -7.79
CA ASN A 290 0.97 28.40 -8.08
C ASN A 290 2.06 28.55 -7.00
N LEU A 291 3.17 29.16 -7.41
CA LEU A 291 4.26 29.52 -6.53
C LEU A 291 4.78 30.88 -6.98
N ASP A 292 4.78 31.85 -6.09
CA ASP A 292 5.23 33.20 -6.36
C ASP A 292 6.45 33.49 -5.48
N TYR A 293 7.51 34.02 -6.10
CA TYR A 293 8.72 34.45 -5.41
C TYR A 293 9.10 35.85 -5.86
N ASP A 294 9.10 36.79 -4.91
CA ASP A 294 9.59 38.15 -5.10
C ASP A 294 10.38 38.61 -3.87
N LYS A 295 11.53 39.25 -4.09
CA LYS A 295 12.35 39.86 -3.02
C LYS A 295 12.62 38.95 -1.80
N GLY A 296 12.88 37.67 -2.03
CA GLY A 296 13.15 36.70 -0.95
C GLY A 296 11.91 36.21 -0.20
N GLN A 297 10.71 36.57 -0.67
CA GLN A 297 9.44 36.11 -0.12
C GLN A 297 8.80 35.10 -1.05
N LEU A 298 8.39 33.96 -0.47
CA LEU A 298 7.72 32.87 -1.17
C LEU A 298 6.26 32.76 -0.72
N SER A 299 5.33 32.71 -1.65
CA SER A 299 3.92 32.38 -1.41
C SER A 299 3.44 31.35 -2.41
N GLY A 300 2.34 30.66 -2.09
CA GLY A 300 1.77 29.72 -3.03
C GLY A 300 0.51 29.04 -2.53
N GLU A 301 -0.18 28.41 -3.47
CA GLU A 301 -1.37 27.61 -3.25
C GLU A 301 -1.29 26.35 -4.11
N PHE A 302 -1.57 25.19 -3.52
CA PHE A 302 -1.63 23.91 -4.19
C PHE A 302 -2.96 23.22 -3.93
N VAL A 303 -3.61 22.75 -4.98
CA VAL A 303 -4.93 22.13 -4.96
C VAL A 303 -4.84 20.73 -5.55
N ALA A 304 -5.12 19.72 -4.73
CA ALA A 304 -5.19 18.33 -5.15
C ALA A 304 -6.65 17.91 -5.36
N THR A 305 -6.98 17.37 -6.54
CA THR A 305 -8.33 16.89 -6.84
C THR A 305 -8.51 15.46 -6.31
N LEU A 306 -9.32 15.29 -5.26
CA LEU A 306 -9.46 14.01 -4.56
C LEU A 306 -10.09 12.92 -5.42
N ASN A 307 -10.98 13.27 -6.37
CA ASN A 307 -11.54 12.32 -7.33
C ASN A 307 -10.50 11.66 -8.26
N SER A 308 -9.29 12.21 -8.33
CA SER A 308 -8.19 11.65 -9.11
C SER A 308 -7.27 10.72 -8.32
N LEU A 309 -7.62 10.44 -7.06
CA LEU A 309 -6.91 9.50 -6.20
C LEU A 309 -7.09 8.07 -6.71
N THR A 310 -5.99 7.31 -6.72
CA THR A 310 -6.02 5.88 -7.00
C THR A 310 -4.88 5.15 -6.29
N MET A 311 -5.18 3.94 -5.82
CA MET A 311 -4.20 2.95 -5.36
C MET A 311 -3.99 1.85 -6.40
N GLY A 312 -4.64 1.96 -7.57
CA GLY A 312 -4.62 0.96 -8.63
C GLY A 312 -5.62 -0.18 -8.45
N MET A 313 -6.57 -0.03 -7.52
CA MET A 313 -7.59 -1.04 -7.19
C MET A 313 -8.98 -0.40 -7.26
N ALA A 314 -9.70 -0.59 -8.37
CA ALA A 314 -10.88 0.21 -8.69
C ALA A 314 -12.00 0.16 -7.61
N GLU A 315 -12.25 -1.01 -7.04
CA GLU A 315 -13.28 -1.17 -6.00
C GLU A 315 -12.87 -0.51 -4.67
N LEU A 316 -11.61 -0.70 -4.27
CA LEU A 316 -11.05 -0.06 -3.09
C LEU A 316 -11.04 1.46 -3.26
N ASP A 317 -10.59 1.96 -4.42
CA ASP A 317 -10.59 3.38 -4.77
C ASP A 317 -12.00 3.96 -4.65
N ALA A 318 -13.00 3.31 -5.25
CA ALA A 318 -14.39 3.73 -5.18
C ALA A 318 -14.90 3.81 -3.72
N LYS A 319 -14.54 2.83 -2.88
CA LYS A 319 -14.91 2.83 -1.46
C LYS A 319 -14.21 3.95 -0.70
N VAL A 320 -12.91 4.14 -0.89
CA VAL A 320 -12.12 5.22 -0.26
C VAL A 320 -12.69 6.58 -0.63
N LEU A 321 -12.91 6.83 -1.93
CA LEU A 321 -13.48 8.07 -2.44
C LEU A 321 -14.88 8.35 -1.83
N LYS A 322 -15.74 7.33 -1.76
CA LYS A 322 -17.12 7.49 -1.29
C LYS A 322 -17.25 7.58 0.23
N GLN A 323 -16.66 6.63 0.96
CA GLN A 323 -16.92 6.44 2.40
C GLN A 323 -15.98 7.29 3.27
N TYR A 324 -14.70 7.34 2.91
CA TYR A 324 -13.67 7.99 3.71
C TYR A 324 -13.48 9.44 3.28
N LEU A 325 -13.20 9.67 1.99
CA LEU A 325 -12.91 11.01 1.47
C LEU A 325 -14.16 11.82 1.15
N LYS A 326 -15.34 11.17 1.06
CA LYS A 326 -16.64 11.80 0.79
C LYS A 326 -16.55 12.80 -0.37
N VAL A 327 -15.91 12.41 -1.47
CA VAL A 327 -15.48 13.32 -2.54
C VAL A 327 -16.58 14.09 -3.26
N ARG A 328 -17.84 13.65 -3.13
CA ARG A 328 -19.01 14.44 -3.57
C ARG A 328 -19.20 15.72 -2.76
N ARG A 329 -18.84 15.71 -1.48
CA ARG A 329 -18.92 16.85 -0.56
C ARG A 329 -17.61 17.61 -0.49
N TYR A 330 -16.48 16.89 -0.50
CA TYR A 330 -15.14 17.46 -0.39
C TYR A 330 -14.32 17.05 -1.61
N ALA A 331 -14.39 17.83 -2.69
CA ALA A 331 -13.77 17.46 -3.97
C ALA A 331 -12.24 17.67 -3.99
N THR A 332 -11.71 18.51 -3.10
CA THR A 332 -10.33 19.00 -3.15
C THR A 332 -9.68 19.03 -1.77
N ALA A 333 -8.36 18.89 -1.75
CA ALA A 333 -7.50 19.29 -0.63
C ALA A 333 -6.66 20.50 -1.05
N VAL A 334 -6.47 21.47 -0.17
CA VAL A 334 -5.78 22.73 -0.48
C VAL A 334 -4.69 22.99 0.54
N PHE A 335 -3.49 23.34 0.10
CA PHE A 335 -2.43 23.88 0.94
C PHE A 335 -2.09 25.29 0.45
N SER A 336 -2.14 26.28 1.35
CA SER A 336 -1.82 27.68 1.02
C SER A 336 -0.88 28.27 2.05
N PHE A 337 0.02 29.15 1.61
CA PHE A 337 0.95 29.86 2.49
C PHE A 337 1.31 31.22 1.90
N GLN A 338 1.66 32.16 2.77
CA GLN A 338 2.01 33.53 2.40
C GLN A 338 3.33 33.93 3.02
N GLU A 339 4.08 34.76 2.29
CA GLU A 339 5.25 35.52 2.76
C GLU A 339 6.22 34.72 3.63
N GLN A 340 6.76 33.64 3.07
CA GLN A 340 7.82 32.86 3.71
C GLN A 340 9.19 33.38 3.25
N ALA A 341 10.02 33.81 4.20
CA ALA A 341 11.38 34.23 3.90
C ALA A 341 12.22 33.01 3.45
N VAL A 342 12.66 33.00 2.19
CA VAL A 342 13.47 31.93 1.60
C VAL A 342 14.56 32.54 0.75
N ASP A 343 15.81 32.12 0.96
CA ASP A 343 16.91 32.48 0.06
C ASP A 343 17.01 31.44 -1.06
N LEU A 344 16.49 31.78 -2.24
CA LEU A 344 16.57 30.92 -3.41
C LEU A 344 17.75 31.32 -4.30
N GLN A 345 18.56 30.33 -4.68
CA GLN A 345 19.68 30.48 -5.61
C GLN A 345 19.47 29.62 -6.86
N TRP A 346 19.78 30.19 -8.03
CA TRP A 346 19.71 29.51 -9.32
C TRP A 346 20.58 28.26 -9.35
N GLY A 347 20.04 27.18 -9.91
CA GLY A 347 20.73 25.90 -10.11
C GLY A 347 20.93 25.08 -8.83
N GLN A 348 20.71 25.67 -7.64
CA GLN A 348 20.98 25.03 -6.36
C GLN A 348 19.71 24.41 -5.74
N ASN A 349 19.90 23.36 -4.95
CA ASN A 349 18.83 22.81 -4.11
C ASN A 349 18.70 23.66 -2.84
N ASN A 350 17.72 24.55 -2.81
CA ASN A 350 17.42 25.39 -1.65
C ASN A 350 16.43 24.65 -0.76
N THR A 351 16.72 24.52 0.54
CA THR A 351 15.79 23.89 1.50
C THR A 351 15.03 24.97 2.24
N ALA A 352 13.71 24.86 2.28
CA ALA A 352 12.82 25.79 2.95
C ALA A 352 11.83 25.03 3.83
N ARG A 353 11.60 25.54 5.04
CA ARG A 353 10.56 25.05 5.93
C ARG A 353 9.35 25.98 5.84
N ILE A 354 8.30 25.50 5.20
CA ILE A 354 7.14 26.31 4.79
C ILE A 354 5.98 26.02 5.75
N SER A 355 5.52 27.05 6.45
CA SER A 355 4.31 26.98 7.27
C SER A 355 3.11 27.50 6.47
N GLY A 356 2.02 26.76 6.45
CA GLY A 356 0.80 27.14 5.74
C GLY A 356 -0.45 26.53 6.34
N ASN A 357 -1.59 26.84 5.74
CA ASN A 357 -2.89 26.28 6.11
C ASN A 357 -3.24 25.15 5.15
N PHE A 358 -3.56 23.98 5.70
CA PHE A 358 -4.00 22.81 4.97
C PHE A 358 -5.50 22.57 5.21
N HIS A 359 -6.29 22.71 4.17
CA HIS A 359 -7.73 22.44 4.17
C HIS A 359 -8.00 21.07 3.55
N PHE A 360 -8.60 20.17 4.34
CA PHE A 360 -8.95 18.82 3.91
C PHE A 360 -10.18 18.32 4.66
N LEU A 361 -11.12 17.72 3.93
CA LEU A 361 -12.38 17.19 4.50
C LEU A 361 -13.23 18.19 5.29
N GLY A 362 -13.14 19.48 4.92
CA GLY A 362 -13.87 20.56 5.57
C GLY A 362 -13.19 21.11 6.83
N GLU A 363 -12.04 20.54 7.21
CA GLU A 363 -11.23 20.97 8.35
C GLU A 363 -10.00 21.72 7.85
N GLU A 364 -9.57 22.72 8.60
CA GLU A 364 -8.36 23.50 8.33
C GLU A 364 -7.38 23.37 9.49
N ILE A 365 -6.15 22.96 9.18
CA ILE A 365 -5.08 22.81 10.16
C ILE A 365 -3.82 23.56 9.70
N PRO A 366 -3.00 24.08 10.63
CA PRO A 366 -1.65 24.51 10.29
C PRO A 366 -0.82 23.29 9.91
N LEU A 367 -0.11 23.37 8.79
CA LEU A 367 0.79 22.32 8.31
C LEU A 367 2.17 22.93 8.02
N LEU A 368 3.20 22.23 8.48
CA LEU A 368 4.58 22.60 8.31
C LEU A 368 5.26 21.57 7.41
N VAL A 369 5.80 22.01 6.27
CA VAL A 369 6.40 21.11 5.27
C VAL A 369 7.84 21.48 4.99
N ASP A 370 8.68 20.46 4.80
CA ASP A 370 10.05 20.64 4.34
C ASP A 370 10.10 20.52 2.81
N ALA A 371 10.40 21.63 2.15
CA ALA A 371 10.47 21.74 0.70
C ALA A 371 11.92 21.88 0.23
N LYS A 372 12.25 21.25 -0.89
CA LYS A 372 13.47 21.49 -1.67
C LYS A 372 13.07 22.12 -3.00
N LEU A 373 13.61 23.32 -3.23
CA LEU A 373 13.28 24.20 -4.34
C LEU A 373 14.54 24.44 -5.17
N GLN A 374 14.49 24.09 -6.45
CA GLN A 374 15.60 24.23 -7.37
C GLN A 374 15.15 25.00 -8.62
N PRO A 375 15.34 26.33 -8.65
CA PRO A 375 15.15 27.14 -9.85
C PRO A 375 16.18 26.72 -10.89
N LEU A 376 15.75 26.30 -12.09
CA LEU A 376 16.63 25.72 -13.11
C LEU A 376 17.15 26.76 -14.11
N SER A 377 16.33 27.72 -14.49
CA SER A 377 16.66 28.63 -15.59
C SER A 377 15.79 29.90 -15.56
N ALA A 378 16.32 31.00 -16.12
CA ALA A 378 15.61 32.27 -16.28
C ALA A 378 14.36 32.17 -17.17
N ASP A 379 14.19 31.08 -17.91
CA ASP A 379 12.96 30.74 -18.64
C ASP A 379 11.76 30.45 -17.69
N GLY A 380 11.99 30.47 -16.38
CA GLY A 380 10.94 30.33 -15.39
C GLY A 380 10.63 28.88 -15.06
N ARG A 381 11.61 27.99 -15.02
CA ARG A 381 11.42 26.62 -14.51
C ARG A 381 11.92 26.44 -13.09
N ILE A 382 11.15 25.73 -12.27
CA ILE A 382 11.52 25.33 -10.92
C ILE A 382 11.18 23.86 -10.67
N VAL A 383 12.08 23.14 -10.01
CA VAL A 383 11.79 21.82 -9.46
C VAL A 383 11.42 21.95 -7.99
N VAL A 384 10.30 21.32 -7.62
CA VAL A 384 9.78 21.29 -6.26
C VAL A 384 9.75 19.85 -5.77
N ARG A 385 10.31 19.61 -4.60
CA ARG A 385 10.24 18.32 -3.89
C ARG A 385 9.79 18.56 -2.46
N VAL A 386 8.74 17.89 -2.02
CA VAL A 386 8.18 18.06 -0.67
C VAL A 386 7.93 16.70 -0.06
N ARG A 387 8.22 16.55 1.23
CA ARG A 387 7.79 15.39 2.02
C ARG A 387 7.21 15.86 3.34
N PHE A 388 6.10 15.25 3.74
CA PHE A 388 5.48 15.50 5.03
C PHE A 388 4.66 14.30 5.48
N GLU A 389 4.33 14.27 6.76
CA GLU A 389 3.42 13.28 7.34
C GLU A 389 2.18 13.98 7.87
N LEU A 390 1.05 13.29 7.82
CA LEU A 390 -0.25 13.77 8.29
C LEU A 390 -0.87 12.75 9.23
N ASP A 391 -1.26 13.17 10.43
CA ASP A 391 -2.19 12.42 11.27
C ASP A 391 -3.58 12.56 10.66
N ILE A 392 -4.15 11.45 10.20
CA ILE A 392 -5.45 11.45 9.55
C ILE A 392 -6.60 11.15 10.51
N ALA A 393 -6.30 10.63 11.70
CA ALA A 393 -7.30 10.20 12.67
C ALA A 393 -7.83 11.38 13.49
N ARG A 394 -6.95 12.23 14.02
CA ARG A 394 -7.36 13.29 14.96
C ARG A 394 -8.05 14.50 14.30
N PRO A 395 -7.48 15.13 13.25
CA PRO A 395 -8.12 16.29 12.64
C PRO A 395 -9.27 15.92 11.70
N PHE A 396 -9.24 14.76 11.05
CA PHE A 396 -10.20 14.42 10.00
C PHE A 396 -11.12 13.24 10.33
N GLY A 397 -10.91 12.55 11.46
CA GLY A 397 -11.74 11.41 11.87
C GLY A 397 -11.65 10.21 10.92
N LEU A 398 -10.53 10.08 10.19
CA LEU A 398 -10.33 8.95 9.27
C LEU A 398 -9.72 7.76 9.99
N SER A 399 -10.28 6.58 9.75
CA SER A 399 -9.67 5.31 10.12
C SER A 399 -8.85 4.78 8.94
N GLY A 400 -7.56 4.57 9.14
CA GLY A 400 -6.76 3.83 8.17
C GLY A 400 -7.05 2.33 8.17
N PRO A 401 -6.31 1.56 7.35
CA PRO A 401 -6.44 0.11 7.27
C PRO A 401 -6.13 -0.59 8.60
N ASP A 402 -6.56 -1.84 8.72
CA ASP A 402 -6.24 -2.65 9.90
C ASP A 402 -4.72 -2.85 10.04
N GLY A 403 -4.21 -2.53 11.23
CA GLY A 403 -2.79 -2.59 11.56
C GLY A 403 -2.46 -1.80 12.83
N PRO A 404 -1.16 -1.65 13.16
CA PRO A 404 -0.72 -0.90 14.33
C PRO A 404 -1.18 0.56 14.27
N ALA A 405 -1.62 1.12 15.41
CA ALA A 405 -2.12 2.49 15.51
C ALA A 405 -1.17 3.53 14.87
N ALA A 406 0.13 3.44 15.20
CA ALA A 406 1.14 4.35 14.66
C ALA A 406 1.25 4.35 13.13
N ALA A 407 0.95 3.23 12.48
CA ALA A 407 0.97 3.08 11.03
C ALA A 407 -0.37 3.46 10.41
N ARG A 408 -1.51 3.02 10.96
CA ARG A 408 -2.84 3.25 10.36
C ARG A 408 -3.37 4.67 10.54
N GLU A 409 -2.85 5.43 11.50
CA GLU A 409 -3.33 6.79 11.80
C GLU A 409 -2.53 7.86 11.07
N ARG A 410 -1.49 7.49 10.31
CA ARG A 410 -0.59 8.43 9.62
C ARG A 410 -0.47 8.13 8.13
N LEU A 411 -0.47 9.18 7.33
CA LEU A 411 -0.10 9.12 5.91
C LEU A 411 1.19 9.88 5.68
N GLN A 412 2.06 9.29 4.87
CA GLN A 412 3.27 9.94 4.38
C GLN A 412 3.04 10.39 2.96
N PHE A 413 3.34 11.66 2.68
CA PHE A 413 3.19 12.27 1.36
C PHE A 413 4.55 12.59 0.76
N SER A 414 4.68 12.35 -0.54
CA SER A 414 5.86 12.73 -1.32
C SER A 414 5.42 13.40 -2.60
N LEU A 415 5.84 14.64 -2.80
CA LEU A 415 5.57 15.42 -4.00
C LEU A 415 6.88 15.67 -4.75
N GLN A 416 6.85 15.48 -6.06
CA GLN A 416 8.00 15.73 -6.92
C GLN A 416 7.53 16.16 -8.32
N PHE A 417 7.72 17.42 -8.64
CA PHE A 417 7.26 18.00 -9.89
C PHE A 417 8.12 19.18 -10.33
N GLN A 418 7.99 19.56 -11.59
CA GLN A 418 8.45 20.84 -12.11
C GLN A 418 7.27 21.78 -12.35
N MET A 419 7.52 23.07 -12.24
CA MET A 419 6.57 24.11 -12.62
C MET A 419 7.25 25.06 -13.62
N GLU A 420 6.42 25.70 -14.44
CA GLU A 420 6.82 26.65 -15.49
C GLU A 420 6.14 27.99 -15.24
N ALA A 421 6.73 29.09 -15.71
CA ALA A 421 6.19 30.44 -15.56
C ALA A 421 4.89 30.70 -16.34
#